data_AF-Q2FWP8-F1
#
_entry.id   AF-Q2FWP8-F1
#
_cell.length_a   1.000
_cell.length_b   1.000
_cell.length_c   1.000
_cell.angle_alpha   90.00
_cell.angle_beta   90.00
_cell.angle_gamma   90.00
#
_symmetry.space_group_name_H-M   'P 1'
#
loop_
_entity.id
_entity.type
_entity.pdbx_description
1 polymer ?
#
loop_
_entity_poly.entity_id
_entity_poly.type
_entity_poly.pdbx_seq_one_letter_code
_entity_poly.pdbx_strand_id
1 'polypeptide(L)'
;MEQITLTKEECVEQCINKDLKLLDYRVQQILEGVLSESTTYGDARNKLETLKIIAESHFKTEHASVIYKLALKKLDEKINATPIKE
;
A
#
# COMPACT_ATOMS: atom_id res chain seq x y z
N MET A 1 18.98 17.51 29.46
CA MET A 1 18.00 16.76 28.65
C MET A 1 16.63 17.20 29.13
N GLU A 2 15.93 18.04 28.38
CA GLU A 2 14.53 18.32 28.65
C GLU A 2 13.74 17.05 28.34
N GLN A 3 13.04 16.50 29.33
CA GLN A 3 12.07 15.44 29.07
C GLN A 3 10.87 16.13 28.40
N ILE A 4 10.77 16.02 27.08
CA ILE A 4 9.54 16.38 26.36
C ILE A 4 8.49 15.38 26.85
N THR A 5 7.63 15.84 27.75
CA THR A 5 6.45 15.07 28.16
C THR A 5 5.43 15.24 27.08
N LEU A 6 5.36 14.28 26.16
CA LEU A 6 4.28 14.23 25.18
C LEU A 6 2.95 14.12 25.93
N THR A 7 2.00 14.92 25.51
CA THR A 7 0.59 14.72 25.84
C THR A 7 0.13 13.35 25.35
N LYS A 8 -0.96 12.84 25.93
CA LYS A 8 -1.55 11.57 25.50
C LYS A 8 -1.94 11.65 24.01
N GLU A 9 -2.42 12.80 23.58
CA GLU A 9 -2.82 13.11 22.21
C GLU A 9 -1.64 13.04 21.25
N GLU A 10 -0.51 13.70 21.57
CA GLU A 10 0.70 13.64 20.74
C GLU A 10 1.29 12.22 20.69
N CYS A 11 1.22 11.47 21.80
CA CYS A 11 1.65 10.07 21.82
C CYS A 11 0.79 9.20 20.88
N VAL A 12 -0.53 9.37 20.91
CA VAL A 12 -1.46 8.67 20.01
C VAL A 12 -1.20 9.06 18.55
N GLU A 13 -1.00 10.35 18.26
CA GLU A 13 -0.70 10.82 16.91
C GLU A 13 0.63 10.23 16.38
N GLN A 14 1.67 10.17 17.21
CA GLN A 14 2.93 9.53 16.84
C GLN A 14 2.77 8.04 16.54
N CYS A 15 1.97 7.33 17.34
CA CYS A 15 1.64 5.93 17.10
C CYS A 15 0.93 5.75 15.75
N ILE A 16 -0.11 6.53 15.48
CA ILE A 16 -0.85 6.49 14.21
C ILE A 16 0.08 6.78 13.03
N ASN A 17 0.90 7.83 13.13
CA ASN A 17 1.84 8.20 12.07
C ASN A 17 2.88 7.11 11.80
N LYS A 18 3.34 6.42 12.84
CA LYS A 18 4.25 5.28 12.69
C LYS A 18 3.57 4.12 11.96
N ASP A 19 2.35 3.78 12.33
CA ASP A 19 1.59 2.69 11.72
C ASP A 19 1.22 3.01 10.26
N LEU A 20 0.87 4.26 9.97
CA LEU A 20 0.62 4.71 8.59
C LEU A 20 1.88 4.64 7.72
N LYS A 21 3.05 5.03 8.24
CA LYS A 21 4.32 4.89 7.52
C LYS A 21 4.65 3.42 7.24
N LEU A 22 4.40 2.53 8.21
CA LEU A 22 4.61 1.10 8.02
C LEU A 22 3.65 0.51 6.98
N LEU A 23 2.38 0.92 7.00
CA LEU A 23 1.40 0.53 6.00
C LEU A 23 1.82 1.01 4.61
N ASP A 24 2.21 2.27 4.47
CA ASP A 24 2.65 2.85 3.20
C ASP A 24 3.88 2.12 2.62
N TYR A 25 4.84 1.80 3.49
CA TYR A 25 6.02 1.01 3.14
C TYR A 25 5.64 -0.39 2.62
N ARG A 26 4.74 -1.10 3.32
CA ARG A 26 4.27 -2.43 2.88
C ARG A 26 3.54 -2.38 1.54
N VAL A 27 2.69 -1.37 1.35
CA VAL A 27 2.00 -1.13 0.08
C VAL A 27 3.01 -0.90 -1.04
N GLN A 28 4.05 -0.10 -0.78
CA GLN A 28 5.11 0.17 -1.76
C GLN A 28 5.89 -1.10 -2.12
N GLN A 29 6.29 -1.90 -1.13
CA GLN A 29 7.02 -3.15 -1.37
C GLN A 29 6.22 -4.14 -2.23
N ILE A 30 4.93 -4.28 -1.95
CA ILE A 30 4.05 -5.16 -2.73
C ILE A 30 3.89 -4.62 -4.15
N LEU A 31 3.69 -3.31 -4.31
CA LEU A 31 3.58 -2.71 -5.63
C LEU A 31 4.87 -2.91 -6.45
N GLU A 32 6.04 -2.68 -5.85
CA GLU A 32 7.33 -2.87 -6.51
C GLU A 32 7.59 -4.34 -6.87
N GLY A 33 7.29 -5.27 -5.95
CA GLY A 33 7.41 -6.70 -6.22
C GLY A 33 6.45 -7.19 -7.30
N VAL A 34 5.22 -6.66 -7.35
CA VAL A 34 4.29 -6.98 -8.44
C VAL A 34 4.80 -6.40 -9.76
N LEU A 35 5.28 -5.16 -9.76
CA LEU A 35 5.78 -4.51 -10.98
C LEU A 35 7.04 -5.19 -11.53
N SER A 36 7.96 -5.64 -10.67
CA SER A 36 9.16 -6.36 -11.11
C SER A 36 8.84 -7.72 -11.74
N GLU A 37 7.71 -8.33 -11.36
CA GLU A 37 7.23 -9.61 -11.87
C GLU A 37 6.20 -9.47 -13.01
N SER A 38 5.90 -8.24 -13.46
CA SER A 38 4.88 -7.95 -14.48
C SER A 38 5.49 -7.31 -15.71
N THR A 39 5.08 -7.74 -16.90
CA THR A 39 5.57 -7.18 -18.17
C THR A 39 4.87 -5.86 -18.52
N THR A 40 3.59 -5.73 -18.17
CA THR A 40 2.81 -4.51 -18.39
C THR A 40 2.10 -4.05 -17.11
N TYR A 41 1.66 -2.80 -17.08
CA TYR A 41 0.79 -2.30 -16.01
C TYR A 41 -0.55 -3.05 -15.94
N GLY A 42 -1.05 -3.55 -17.07
CA GLY A 42 -2.24 -4.41 -17.12
C GLY A 42 -2.03 -5.73 -16.37
N ASP A 43 -0.88 -6.37 -16.56
CA ASP A 43 -0.51 -7.60 -15.85
C ASP A 43 -0.38 -7.35 -14.34
N ALA A 44 0.28 -6.26 -13.96
CA ALA A 44 0.42 -5.84 -12.57
C ALA A 44 -0.95 -5.63 -11.89
N ARG A 45 -1.87 -4.95 -12.60
CA ARG A 45 -3.24 -4.72 -12.12
C ARG A 45 -3.97 -6.05 -11.92
N ASN A 46 -3.94 -6.93 -12.93
CA ASN A 46 -4.59 -8.25 -12.86
C ASN A 46 -4.05 -9.10 -11.72
N LYS A 47 -2.74 -9.05 -11.47
CA LYS A 47 -2.09 -9.76 -10.38
C LYS A 47 -2.51 -9.23 -9.01
N LEU A 48 -2.51 -7.91 -8.80
CA LEU A 48 -3.00 -7.30 -7.57
C LEU A 48 -4.49 -7.59 -7.31
N GLU A 49 -5.31 -7.56 -8.37
CA GLU A 49 -6.73 -7.89 -8.27
C GLU A 49 -6.93 -9.36 -7.85
N THR A 50 -6.15 -10.28 -8.43
CA THR A 50 -6.16 -11.70 -8.05
C THR A 50 -5.76 -11.88 -6.58
N LEU A 51 -4.68 -11.23 -6.14
CA LEU A 51 -4.22 -11.29 -4.75
C LEU A 51 -5.27 -10.73 -3.77
N LYS A 52 -5.94 -9.63 -4.14
CA LYS A 52 -7.06 -9.07 -3.39
C LYS A 52 -8.20 -10.06 -3.23
N ILE A 53 -8.64 -10.68 -4.33
CA ILE A 53 -9.71 -11.69 -4.31
C ILE A 53 -9.33 -12.87 -3.40
N ILE A 54 -8.10 -13.37 -3.48
CA ILE A 54 -7.61 -14.46 -2.63
C ILE A 54 -7.60 -14.05 -1.15
N ALA A 55 -7.14 -12.84 -0.84
CA ALA A 55 -7.12 -12.32 0.53
C ALA A 55 -8.52 -12.19 1.15
N GLU A 56 -9.49 -11.74 0.35
CA GLU A 56 -10.89 -11.59 0.77
C GLU A 56 -11.58 -12.94 0.96
N SER A 57 -11.31 -13.91 0.09
CA SER A 57 -12.01 -15.20 0.06
C SER A 57 -11.35 -16.28 0.92
N HIS A 58 -10.07 -16.56 0.70
CA HIS A 58 -9.40 -17.76 1.22
C HIS A 58 -8.80 -17.53 2.61
N PHE A 59 -8.14 -16.39 2.81
CA PHE A 59 -7.48 -16.09 4.07
C PHE A 59 -8.35 -15.28 5.04
N LYS A 60 -9.43 -14.66 4.54
CA LYS A 60 -10.26 -13.68 5.28
C LYS A 60 -9.41 -12.60 5.96
N THR A 61 -8.27 -12.28 5.36
CA THR A 61 -7.32 -11.32 5.90
C THR A 61 -7.71 -9.94 5.41
N GLU A 62 -8.59 -9.27 6.15
CA GLU A 62 -9.06 -7.91 5.83
C GLU A 62 -7.88 -6.95 5.63
N HIS A 63 -6.85 -7.05 6.47
CA HIS A 63 -5.62 -6.26 6.34
C HIS A 63 -4.91 -6.46 4.98
N ALA A 64 -4.80 -7.69 4.49
CA ALA A 64 -4.14 -7.94 3.20
C ALA A 64 -4.99 -7.40 2.04
N SER A 65 -6.32 -7.57 2.09
CA SER A 65 -7.22 -6.95 1.10
C SER A 65 -7.04 -5.43 1.05
N VAL A 66 -6.99 -4.75 2.20
CA VAL A 66 -6.76 -3.31 2.27
C VAL A 66 -5.41 -2.94 1.66
N ILE A 67 -4.35 -3.69 1.96
CA ILE A 67 -3.02 -3.46 1.38
C ILE A 67 -3.05 -3.60 -0.15
N TYR A 68 -3.70 -4.63 -0.70
CA TYR A 68 -3.81 -4.81 -2.15
C TYR A 68 -4.68 -3.73 -2.81
N LYS A 69 -5.75 -3.27 -2.15
CA LYS A 69 -6.56 -2.12 -2.61
C LYS A 69 -5.74 -0.84 -2.67
N LEU A 70 -4.92 -0.57 -1.66
CA LEU A 70 -4.02 0.59 -1.65
C LEU A 70 -2.93 0.47 -2.72
N ALA A 71 -2.39 -0.73 -2.94
CA ALA A 71 -1.41 -0.96 -4.00
C ALA A 71 -2.00 -0.75 -5.40
N LEU A 72 -3.25 -1.18 -5.63
CA LEU A 72 -4.00 -0.90 -6.87
C LEU A 72 -4.17 0.60 -7.09
N LYS A 73 -4.56 1.35 -6.05
CA LYS A 73 -4.69 2.80 -6.14
C LYS A 73 -3.36 3.47 -6.52
N LYS A 74 -2.26 3.10 -5.86
CA LYS A 74 -0.93 3.61 -6.20
C LYS A 74 -0.48 3.21 -7.62
N LEU A 75 -0.85 2.03 -8.09
CA LEU A 75 -0.59 1.61 -9.47
C LEU A 75 -1.35 2.51 -10.46
N ASP A 76 -2.64 2.74 -10.23
CA ASP A 76 -3.46 3.63 -11.05
C ASP A 76 -2.91 5.07 -11.06
N GLU A 77 -2.44 5.58 -9.91
CA GLU A 77 -1.75 6.86 -9.82
C GLU A 77 -0.46 6.87 -10.66
N LYS A 78 0.37 5.81 -10.62
CA LYS A 78 1.57 5.68 -11.46
C LYS A 78 1.24 5.63 -12.95
N ILE A 79 0.19 4.92 -13.34
CA ILE A 79 -0.27 4.85 -14.74
C ILE A 79 -0.69 6.25 -15.21
N ASN A 80 -1.52 6.95 -14.42
CA ASN A 80 -1.99 8.30 -14.75
C ASN A 80 -0.88 9.34 -14.74
N ALA A 81 0.17 9.15 -13.92
CA ALA A 81 1.34 10.01 -13.89
C ALA A 81 2.35 9.71 -15.01
N THR A 82 2.23 8.57 -15.70
CA THR A 82 3.10 8.25 -16.84
C THR A 82 2.66 9.11 -18.03
N PRO A 83 3.50 10.02 -18.54
CA PRO A 83 3.14 10.83 -19.70
C PRO A 83 2.85 9.89 -20.86
N ILE A 84 1.64 9.96 -21.42
CA ILE A 84 1.35 9.41 -22.74
C ILE A 84 2.29 10.17 -23.68
N LYS A 85 3.39 9.56 -24.11
CA LYS A 85 4.15 10.10 -25.24
C LYS A 85 3.21 10.04 -26.44
N GLU A 86 2.98 11.20 -27.05
CA GLU A 86 2.26 11.41 -28.31
C GLU A 86 2.62 10.39 -29.39
#